data_AF-Q04323-F1
#
_entry.id   AF-Q04323-F1
#
_cell.length_a   1.000
_cell.length_b   1.000
_cell.length_c   1.000
_cell.angle_alpha   90.00
_cell.angle_beta   90.00
_cell.angle_gamma   90.00
#
_symmetry.space_group_name_H-M   'P 1'
#
loop_
_entity.id
_entity.type
_entity.pdbx_description
1 polymer ?
#
loop_
_entity_poly.entity_id
_entity_poly.type
_entity_poly.pdbx_seq_one_letter_code
_entity_poly.pdbx_strand_id
1 'polypeptide(L)'
;MAELTALESLIEMGFPRGRAEKALALTGNQGIEAAMDWLMEHEDDPDVDEPLETPLGHILGREPTSSEQGGLEGSGSAAGEGKPALSEEERQEQTKRMLELVAQKQREREEREEREALERERQRRRQGQELSAARQRLQEDEMRRAAEERRREKAEELAARQRVREKIERDKAERAKKYGGSVGSQPPPVAPEPGPVPSSPSQEPPTKREYDQCRIQVRLPDGTSLTQTFRAREQLAAVRLYVELHRGEELGGGQDPVQLLSGFPRRAFSEADMERPLQELGLVPSAVLIVAKKCPS
;
A
#
# COMPACT_ATOMS: atom_id res chain seq x y z
N MET A 1 48.51 -4.89 -49.57
CA MET A 1 48.74 -5.50 -48.25
C MET A 1 47.52 -6.35 -48.01
N ALA A 2 47.65 -7.67 -47.90
CA ALA A 2 46.51 -8.51 -47.54
C ALA A 2 46.19 -8.15 -46.09
N GLU A 3 45.00 -7.63 -45.80
CA GLU A 3 44.55 -7.52 -44.43
C GLU A 3 44.41 -8.95 -43.92
N LEU A 4 45.23 -9.31 -42.93
CA LEU A 4 45.09 -10.58 -42.24
C LEU A 4 43.69 -10.61 -41.64
N THR A 5 42.97 -11.67 -41.94
CA THR A 5 41.66 -11.88 -41.34
C THR A 5 41.82 -12.01 -39.82
N ALA A 6 40.80 -11.66 -39.04
CA ALA A 6 40.86 -11.78 -37.58
C ALA A 6 41.24 -13.21 -37.14
N LEU A 7 40.86 -14.21 -37.93
CA LEU A 7 41.24 -15.60 -37.73
C LEU A 7 42.75 -15.83 -37.93
N GLU A 8 43.31 -15.35 -39.04
CA GLU A 8 44.74 -15.45 -39.32
C GLU A 8 45.56 -14.72 -38.27
N SER A 9 45.12 -13.54 -37.81
CA SER A 9 45.79 -12.82 -36.74
C SER A 9 45.76 -13.60 -35.42
N LEU A 10 44.65 -14.25 -35.06
CA LEU A 10 44.58 -15.11 -33.87
C LEU A 10 45.50 -16.33 -34.00
N ILE A 11 45.55 -16.95 -35.19
CA ILE A 11 46.46 -18.08 -35.46
C ILE A 11 47.93 -17.62 -35.39
N GLU A 12 48.24 -16.44 -35.94
CA GLU A 12 49.58 -15.85 -35.89
C GLU A 12 50.00 -15.49 -34.46
N MET A 13 49.04 -15.10 -33.62
CA MET A 13 49.20 -14.93 -32.16
C MET A 13 49.34 -16.26 -31.40
N GLY A 14 49.16 -17.42 -32.06
CA GLY A 14 49.36 -18.74 -31.47
C GLY A 14 48.09 -19.40 -30.92
N PHE A 15 46.91 -18.85 -31.17
CA PHE A 15 45.66 -19.56 -30.84
C PHE A 15 45.42 -20.71 -31.84
N PRO A 16 45.08 -21.91 -31.37
CA PRO A 16 44.76 -23.02 -32.26
C PRO A 16 43.54 -22.64 -33.10
N ARG A 17 43.59 -23.01 -34.39
CA ARG A 17 42.60 -22.59 -35.40
C ARG A 17 41.17 -22.88 -34.98
N GLY A 18 40.87 -24.05 -34.43
CA GLY A 18 39.51 -24.40 -33.99
C GLY A 18 38.97 -23.47 -32.92
N ARG A 19 39.82 -23.08 -31.96
CA ARG A 19 39.45 -22.17 -30.87
C ARG A 19 39.25 -20.74 -31.38
N ALA A 20 40.12 -20.28 -32.28
CA ALA A 20 40.00 -18.97 -32.93
C ALA A 20 38.74 -18.88 -33.83
N GLU A 21 38.44 -19.93 -34.60
CA GLU A 21 37.21 -20.02 -35.41
C GLU A 21 35.95 -19.99 -34.52
N LYS A 22 35.93 -20.76 -33.43
CA LYS A 22 34.82 -20.78 -32.48
C LYS A 22 34.62 -19.42 -31.80
N ALA A 23 35.70 -18.78 -31.36
CA ALA A 23 35.64 -17.46 -30.74
C ALA A 23 35.09 -16.39 -31.69
N LEU A 24 35.55 -16.37 -32.94
CA LEU A 24 35.04 -15.45 -33.95
C LEU A 24 33.58 -15.74 -34.32
N ALA A 25 33.19 -17.00 -34.38
CA ALA A 25 31.82 -17.39 -34.65
C ALA A 25 30.87 -16.91 -33.54
N LEU A 26 31.23 -17.11 -32.26
CA LEU A 26 30.40 -16.74 -31.11
C LEU A 26 30.36 -15.24 -30.85
N THR A 27 31.44 -14.53 -31.19
CA THR A 27 31.49 -13.06 -31.10
C THR A 27 30.93 -12.37 -32.34
N GLY A 28 30.51 -13.13 -33.36
CA GLY A 28 29.94 -12.58 -34.58
C GLY A 28 30.92 -11.79 -35.45
N ASN A 29 32.20 -12.16 -35.44
CA ASN A 29 33.28 -11.49 -36.17
C ASN A 29 33.45 -10.00 -35.82
N GLN A 30 33.22 -9.62 -34.56
CA GLN A 30 33.42 -8.24 -34.10
C GLN A 30 34.90 -7.80 -34.04
N GLY A 31 35.83 -8.67 -34.43
CA GLY A 31 37.25 -8.40 -34.50
C GLY A 31 38.05 -9.28 -33.54
N ILE A 32 39.37 -9.08 -33.54
CA ILE A 32 40.32 -9.87 -32.76
C ILE A 32 40.09 -9.67 -31.26
N GLU A 33 39.82 -8.43 -30.81
CA GLU A 33 39.61 -8.13 -29.38
C GLU A 33 38.42 -8.89 -28.79
N ALA A 34 37.28 -8.88 -29.49
CA ALA A 34 36.08 -9.59 -29.02
C ALA A 34 36.30 -11.11 -28.99
N ALA A 35 36.97 -11.65 -30.02
CA ALA A 35 37.34 -13.06 -30.04
C ALA A 35 38.30 -13.42 -28.89
N MET A 36 39.30 -12.59 -28.60
CA MET A 36 40.20 -12.79 -27.46
C MET A 36 39.48 -12.72 -26.11
N ASP A 37 38.53 -11.79 -25.97
CA ASP A 37 37.68 -11.68 -24.77
C ASP A 37 36.91 -12.97 -24.50
N TRP A 38 36.28 -13.51 -25.55
CA TRP A 38 35.60 -14.80 -25.48
C TRP A 38 36.56 -15.96 -25.20
N LEU A 39 37.74 -15.94 -25.82
CA LEU A 39 38.77 -16.97 -25.62
C LEU A 39 39.25 -17.04 -24.17
N MET A 40 39.35 -15.92 -23.46
CA MET A 40 39.73 -15.92 -22.05
C MET A 40 38.60 -16.36 -21.14
N GLU A 41 37.38 -15.89 -21.37
CA GLU A 41 36.22 -16.31 -20.55
C GLU A 41 35.99 -17.83 -20.63
N HIS A 42 36.49 -18.48 -21.69
CA HIS A 42 36.39 -19.92 -21.92
C HIS A 42 37.77 -20.60 -21.98
N GLU A 43 38.80 -20.07 -21.31
CA GLU A 43 40.16 -20.62 -21.44
C GLU A 43 40.41 -21.95 -20.74
N ASP A 44 39.65 -22.20 -19.68
CA ASP A 44 39.75 -23.36 -18.81
C ASP A 44 38.71 -24.45 -19.13
N ASP A 45 37.91 -24.33 -20.19
CA ASP A 45 37.01 -25.40 -20.62
C ASP A 45 37.76 -26.38 -21.56
N PRO A 46 38.19 -27.55 -21.06
CA PRO A 46 38.92 -28.54 -21.86
C PRO A 46 38.05 -29.20 -22.95
N ASP A 47 36.73 -29.03 -22.91
CA ASP A 47 35.80 -29.61 -23.88
C ASP A 47 35.62 -28.75 -25.16
N VAL A 48 36.43 -27.70 -25.32
CA VAL A 48 36.37 -26.82 -26.50
C VAL A 48 37.05 -27.43 -27.74
N ASP A 49 37.83 -28.51 -27.59
CA ASP A 49 38.39 -29.27 -28.71
C ASP A 49 37.36 -30.12 -29.48
N GLU A 50 36.11 -30.23 -29.01
CA GLU A 50 35.06 -30.97 -29.72
C GLU A 50 34.40 -30.08 -30.79
N PRO A 51 34.56 -30.39 -32.10
CA PRO A 51 33.95 -29.61 -33.17
C PRO A 51 32.43 -29.64 -33.03
N LEU A 52 31.82 -28.45 -33.20
CA LEU A 52 30.39 -28.18 -33.15
C LEU A 52 29.59 -29.25 -33.93
N GLU A 53 29.02 -30.23 -33.21
CA GLU A 53 27.98 -31.10 -33.75
C GLU A 53 26.76 -30.24 -34.05
N THR A 54 26.65 -29.85 -35.32
CA THR A 54 25.48 -29.17 -35.85
C THR A 54 24.22 -29.95 -35.48
N PRO A 55 23.17 -29.30 -34.94
CA PRO A 55 22.03 -29.99 -34.36
C PRO A 55 21.33 -30.78 -35.47
N LEU A 56 21.51 -32.09 -35.42
CA LEU A 56 21.06 -33.05 -36.41
C LEU A 56 19.54 -32.96 -36.47
N GLY A 57 19.07 -32.27 -37.52
CA GLY A 57 17.67 -32.09 -37.83
C GLY A 57 16.94 -33.41 -37.75
N HIS A 58 15.97 -33.44 -36.85
CA HIS A 58 14.98 -34.47 -36.64
C HIS A 58 14.29 -34.85 -37.96
N ILE A 59 14.89 -35.76 -38.74
CA ILE A 59 14.24 -36.39 -39.88
C ILE A 59 13.80 -37.79 -39.42
N LEU A 60 12.54 -37.84 -39.00
CA LEU A 60 11.81 -39.07 -38.76
C LEU A 60 11.78 -39.91 -40.04
N GLY A 61 12.32 -41.12 -39.94
CA GLY A 61 11.96 -42.23 -40.81
C GLY A 61 12.86 -42.47 -42.01
N ARG A 62 14.01 -43.11 -41.79
CA ARG A 62 14.47 -44.21 -42.65
C ARG A 62 15.46 -45.10 -41.91
N GLU A 63 15.15 -46.39 -41.92
CA GLU A 63 15.82 -47.48 -41.20
C GLU A 63 17.25 -47.77 -41.71
N PRO A 64 18.09 -48.44 -40.90
CA PRO A 64 19.54 -48.42 -41.05
C PRO A 64 20.01 -49.47 -42.05
N THR A 65 20.80 -49.04 -43.04
CA THR A 65 21.60 -49.96 -43.85
C THR A 65 23.08 -49.67 -43.61
N SER A 66 23.68 -50.65 -42.93
CA SER A 66 25.09 -51.00 -42.81
C SER A 66 26.13 -50.22 -43.62
N SER A 67 27.13 -49.73 -42.87
CA SER A 67 28.55 -50.02 -43.07
C SER A 67 29.17 -49.70 -44.44
N GLU A 68 29.70 -48.49 -44.58
CA GLU A 68 30.93 -48.30 -45.35
C GLU A 68 31.91 -47.42 -44.55
N GLN A 69 32.95 -48.09 -44.05
CA GLN A 69 34.20 -47.48 -43.64
C GLN A 69 34.85 -46.87 -44.88
N GLY A 70 34.73 -45.56 -45.04
CA GLY A 70 35.49 -44.77 -45.99
C GLY A 70 36.53 -43.95 -45.24
N GLY A 71 37.72 -44.51 -45.07
CA GLY A 71 38.88 -43.76 -44.61
C GLY A 71 39.31 -42.75 -45.65
N LEU A 72 39.50 -41.50 -45.25
CA LEU A 72 40.27 -40.50 -45.97
C LEU A 72 41.04 -39.66 -44.95
N GLU A 73 42.17 -40.22 -44.50
CA GLU A 73 43.27 -39.45 -43.93
C GLU A 73 43.82 -38.51 -45.01
N GLY A 74 43.27 -37.31 -45.05
CA GLY A 74 43.76 -36.20 -45.87
C GLY A 74 44.89 -35.46 -45.17
N SER A 75 46.03 -36.13 -45.00
CA SER A 75 47.31 -35.46 -44.73
C SER A 75 47.78 -34.79 -46.01
N GLY A 76 47.87 -33.45 -46.00
CA GLY A 76 48.39 -32.71 -47.14
C GLY A 76 48.00 -31.25 -47.17
N SER A 77 48.48 -30.46 -46.21
CA SER A 77 48.64 -29.02 -46.45
C SER A 77 50.12 -28.69 -46.30
N ALA A 78 50.78 -28.75 -47.45
CA ALA A 78 52.18 -28.42 -47.64
C ALA A 78 52.50 -27.03 -47.04
N ALA A 79 53.56 -27.01 -46.26
CA ALA A 79 54.23 -25.84 -45.75
C ALA A 79 54.64 -24.93 -46.90
N GLY A 80 53.87 -23.86 -47.13
CA GLY A 80 54.22 -22.74 -47.98
C GLY A 80 55.01 -21.73 -47.17
N GLU A 81 56.33 -21.87 -47.21
CA GLU A 81 57.30 -20.88 -46.74
C GLU A 81 57.06 -19.51 -47.41
N GLY A 82 57.13 -18.43 -46.64
CA GLY A 82 57.43 -17.10 -47.19
C GLY A 82 56.65 -15.93 -46.59
N LYS A 83 57.03 -15.50 -45.38
CA LYS A 83 57.14 -14.10 -44.91
C LYS A 83 57.62 -14.10 -43.46
N PRO A 84 58.40 -13.09 -43.02
CA PRO A 84 59.29 -13.21 -41.88
C PRO A 84 58.46 -13.41 -40.62
N ALA A 85 58.48 -14.64 -40.11
CA ALA A 85 57.91 -14.98 -38.83
C ALA A 85 58.60 -14.10 -37.78
N LEU A 86 57.83 -13.20 -37.16
CA LEU A 86 58.19 -12.61 -35.87
C LEU A 86 58.76 -13.73 -34.99
N SER A 87 59.85 -13.47 -34.28
CA SER A 87 60.48 -14.47 -33.42
C SER A 87 59.41 -15.15 -32.57
N GLU A 88 59.48 -16.47 -32.36
CA GLU A 88 58.50 -17.18 -31.53
C GLU A 88 58.33 -16.51 -30.16
N GLU A 89 59.43 -15.93 -29.65
CA GLU A 89 59.46 -15.14 -28.42
C GLU A 89 58.67 -13.82 -28.55
N GLU A 90 58.83 -13.07 -29.64
CA GLU A 90 58.08 -11.82 -29.89
C GLU A 90 56.58 -12.08 -30.07
N ARG A 91 56.21 -13.20 -30.72
CA ARG A 91 54.80 -13.61 -30.85
C ARG A 91 54.18 -13.90 -29.50
N GLN A 92 54.86 -14.69 -28.67
CA GLN A 92 54.41 -14.99 -27.32
C GLN A 92 54.30 -13.73 -26.46
N GLU A 93 55.23 -12.78 -26.60
CA GLU A 93 55.17 -11.52 -25.87
C GLU A 93 53.99 -10.64 -26.33
N GLN A 94 53.72 -10.55 -27.63
CA GLN A 94 52.56 -9.81 -28.15
C GLN A 94 51.24 -10.41 -27.67
N THR A 95 51.10 -11.73 -27.73
CA THR A 95 49.91 -12.44 -27.25
C THR A 95 49.73 -12.25 -25.76
N LYS A 96 50.80 -12.39 -24.97
CA LYS A 96 50.77 -12.17 -23.52
C LYS A 96 50.39 -10.73 -23.17
N ARG A 97 50.94 -9.74 -23.87
CA ARG A 97 50.64 -8.32 -23.66
C ARG A 97 49.19 -7.98 -24.00
N MET A 98 48.65 -8.56 -25.07
CA MET A 98 47.24 -8.38 -25.43
C MET A 98 46.31 -9.07 -24.42
N LEU A 99 46.62 -10.29 -24.00
CA LEU A 99 45.87 -10.99 -22.94
C LEU A 99 45.89 -10.21 -21.63
N GLU A 100 47.03 -9.63 -21.24
CA GLU A 100 47.13 -8.79 -20.06
C GLU A 100 46.24 -7.54 -20.14
N LEU A 101 46.14 -6.90 -21.31
CA LEU A 101 45.25 -5.75 -21.53
C LEU A 101 43.77 -6.14 -21.41
N VAL A 102 43.37 -7.27 -22.01
CA VAL A 102 41.99 -7.74 -21.92
C VAL A 102 41.67 -8.16 -20.49
N ALA A 103 42.59 -8.83 -19.79
CA ALA A 103 42.41 -9.22 -18.39
C ALA A 103 42.31 -8.01 -17.46
N GLN A 104 43.09 -6.95 -17.73
CA GLN A 104 42.97 -5.67 -17.01
C GLN A 104 41.60 -5.04 -17.26
N LYS A 105 41.12 -5.03 -18.50
CA LYS A 105 39.82 -4.49 -18.89
C LYS A 105 38.66 -5.26 -18.26
N GLN A 106 38.77 -6.59 -18.14
CA GLN A 106 37.77 -7.41 -17.47
C GLN A 106 37.76 -7.18 -15.97
N ARG A 107 38.93 -7.15 -15.31
CA ARG A 107 39.00 -6.79 -13.87
C ARG A 107 38.39 -5.43 -13.59
N GLU A 108 38.64 -4.43 -14.44
CA GLU A 108 38.02 -3.10 -14.30
C GLU A 108 36.49 -3.15 -14.46
N ARG A 109 36.00 -3.94 -15.42
CA ARG A 109 34.55 -4.14 -15.65
C ARG A 109 33.91 -4.86 -14.48
N GLU A 110 34.48 -5.97 -14.02
CA GLU A 110 34.02 -6.75 -12.88
C GLU A 110 33.98 -5.91 -11.60
N GLU A 111 35.04 -5.16 -11.29
CA GLU A 111 35.05 -4.28 -10.12
C GLU A 111 33.96 -3.20 -10.19
N ARG A 112 33.70 -2.66 -11.38
CA ARG A 112 32.64 -1.70 -11.60
C ARG A 112 31.26 -2.35 -11.44
N GLU A 113 31.05 -3.50 -12.03
CA GLU A 113 29.79 -4.25 -11.96
C GLU A 113 29.51 -4.73 -10.52
N GLU A 114 30.54 -5.17 -9.79
CA GLU A 114 30.44 -5.55 -8.38
C GLU A 114 30.06 -4.34 -7.51
N ARG A 115 30.70 -3.18 -7.74
CA ARG A 115 30.34 -1.93 -7.06
C ARG A 115 28.89 -1.52 -7.35
N GLU A 116 28.48 -1.55 -8.61
CA GLU A 116 27.12 -1.21 -9.03
C GLU A 116 26.09 -2.21 -8.44
N ALA A 117 26.41 -3.51 -8.40
CA ALA A 117 25.60 -4.54 -7.76
C ALA A 117 25.49 -4.33 -6.24
N LEU A 118 26.60 -4.04 -5.56
CA LEU A 118 26.63 -3.77 -4.13
C LEU A 118 25.81 -2.53 -3.77
N GLU A 119 25.93 -1.45 -4.55
CA GLU A 119 25.13 -0.24 -4.36
C GLU A 119 23.64 -0.48 -4.61
N ARG A 120 23.30 -1.22 -5.67
CA ARG A 120 21.91 -1.58 -6.00
C ARG A 120 21.29 -2.45 -4.90
N GLU A 121 22.04 -3.42 -4.37
CA GLU A 121 21.59 -4.26 -3.27
C GLU A 121 21.46 -3.48 -1.97
N ARG A 122 22.44 -2.63 -1.64
CA ARG A 122 22.38 -1.72 -0.50
C ARG A 122 21.17 -0.80 -0.60
N GLN A 123 20.87 -0.26 -1.78
CA GLN A 123 19.71 0.58 -2.02
C GLN A 123 18.40 -0.18 -1.82
N ARG A 124 18.29 -1.41 -2.35
CA ARG A 124 17.15 -2.28 -2.08
C ARG A 124 16.95 -2.52 -0.59
N ARG A 125 18.03 -2.83 0.13
CA ARG A 125 17.98 -3.13 1.57
C ARG A 125 17.59 -1.89 2.37
N ARG A 126 18.13 -0.72 2.02
CA ARG A 126 17.75 0.57 2.60
C ARG A 126 16.26 0.85 2.41
N GLN A 127 15.75 0.74 1.19
CA GLN A 127 14.33 0.97 0.90
C GLN A 127 13.41 -0.02 1.66
N GLY A 128 13.80 -1.30 1.73
CA GLY A 128 13.06 -2.29 2.52
C GLY A 128 13.08 -1.99 4.03
N GLN A 129 14.24 -1.59 4.56
CA GLN A 129 14.39 -1.19 5.96
C GLN A 129 13.59 0.08 6.26
N GLU A 130 13.67 1.11 5.42
CA GLU A 130 12.94 2.37 5.56
C GLU A 130 11.43 2.16 5.56
N LEU A 131 10.89 1.31 4.67
CA LEU A 131 9.47 0.97 4.66
C LEU A 131 9.05 0.31 5.98
N SER A 132 9.85 -0.66 6.46
CA SER A 132 9.58 -1.35 7.72
C SER A 132 9.68 -0.42 8.94
N ALA A 133 10.69 0.45 8.97
CA ALA A 133 10.91 1.42 10.03
C ALA A 133 9.85 2.53 10.03
N ALA A 134 9.41 2.98 8.85
CA ALA A 134 8.32 3.96 8.72
C ALA A 134 7.01 3.40 9.28
N ARG A 135 6.70 2.12 8.97
CA ARG A 135 5.52 1.44 9.53
C ARG A 135 5.61 1.27 11.04
N GLN A 136 6.78 0.88 11.57
CA GLN A 136 6.99 0.77 13.02
C GLN A 136 6.86 2.11 13.73
N ARG A 137 7.45 3.19 13.19
CA ARG A 137 7.32 4.54 13.76
C ARG A 137 5.88 5.03 13.80
N LEU A 138 5.10 4.77 12.75
CA LEU A 138 3.68 5.14 12.73
C LEU A 138 2.91 4.43 13.86
N GLN A 139 3.12 3.12 14.02
CA GLN A 139 2.50 2.34 15.09
C GLN A 139 2.96 2.81 16.48
N GLU A 140 4.25 3.10 16.67
CA GLU A 140 4.79 3.63 17.92
C GLU A 140 4.23 5.01 18.27
N ASP A 141 4.10 5.91 17.29
CA ASP A 141 3.52 7.24 17.49
C ASP A 141 2.04 7.16 17.84
N GLU A 142 1.27 6.27 17.20
CA GLU A 142 -0.14 6.02 17.55
C GLU A 142 -0.26 5.47 18.98
N MET A 143 0.55 4.47 19.33
CA MET A 143 0.58 3.92 20.69
C MET A 143 1.02 4.96 21.73
N ARG A 144 2.00 5.81 21.41
CA ARG A 144 2.45 6.91 22.29
C ARG A 144 1.35 7.93 22.51
N ARG A 145 0.67 8.37 21.45
CA ARG A 145 -0.45 9.33 21.54
C ARG A 145 -1.59 8.78 22.38
N ALA A 146 -2.00 7.53 22.14
CA ALA A 146 -3.04 6.87 22.93
C ALA A 146 -2.65 6.73 24.42
N ALA A 147 -1.37 6.44 24.71
CA ALA A 147 -0.86 6.37 26.08
C ALA A 147 -0.86 7.75 26.78
N GLU A 148 -0.48 8.81 26.06
CA GLU A 148 -0.49 10.19 26.56
C GLU A 148 -1.93 10.69 26.83
N GLU A 149 -2.86 10.43 25.92
CA GLU A 149 -4.29 10.75 26.10
C GLU A 149 -4.86 10.03 27.32
N ARG A 150 -4.63 8.71 27.44
CA ARG A 150 -5.09 7.95 28.61
C ARG A 150 -4.47 8.44 29.92
N ARG A 151 -3.22 8.92 29.90
CA ARG A 151 -2.57 9.51 31.08
C ARG A 151 -3.20 10.85 31.43
N ARG A 152 -3.49 11.68 30.42
CA ARG A 152 -4.13 12.98 30.58
C ARG A 152 -5.56 12.85 31.10
N GLU A 153 -6.37 12.00 30.49
CA GLU A 153 -7.74 11.71 30.94
C GLU A 153 -7.76 11.23 32.39
N LYS A 154 -6.87 10.30 32.77
CA LYS A 154 -6.74 9.85 34.16
C LYS A 154 -6.36 10.98 35.11
N ALA A 155 -5.45 11.86 34.72
CA ALA A 155 -5.06 12.99 35.55
C ALA A 155 -6.22 13.99 35.72
N GLU A 156 -6.96 14.27 34.65
CA GLU A 156 -8.15 15.13 34.67
C GLU A 156 -9.30 14.50 35.48
N GLU A 157 -9.53 13.19 35.35
CA GLU A 157 -10.51 12.45 36.13
C GLU A 157 -10.15 12.44 37.61
N LEU A 158 -8.88 12.22 37.97
CA LEU A 158 -8.41 12.30 39.36
C LEU A 158 -8.59 13.71 39.94
N ALA A 159 -8.25 14.76 39.19
CA ALA A 159 -8.47 16.13 39.61
C ALA A 159 -9.96 16.45 39.77
N ALA A 160 -10.82 15.97 38.86
CA ALA A 160 -12.27 16.12 38.97
C ALA A 160 -12.82 15.38 40.19
N ARG A 161 -12.38 14.14 40.43
CA ARG A 161 -12.74 13.35 41.62
C ARG A 161 -12.32 14.06 42.91
N GLN A 162 -11.14 14.68 42.95
CA GLN A 162 -10.68 15.49 44.09
C GLN A 162 -11.56 16.73 44.29
N ARG A 163 -11.89 17.48 43.23
CA ARG A 163 -12.79 18.65 43.32
C ARG A 163 -14.18 18.27 43.81
N VAL A 164 -14.71 17.12 43.38
CA VAL A 164 -16.00 16.60 43.88
C VAL A 164 -15.89 16.23 45.35
N ARG A 165 -14.80 15.55 45.75
CA ARG A 165 -14.55 15.18 47.15
C ARG A 165 -14.47 16.42 48.06
N GLU A 166 -13.74 17.46 47.65
CA GLU A 166 -13.63 18.72 48.40
C GLU A 166 -14.98 19.43 48.53
N LYS A 167 -15.79 19.47 47.46
CA LYS A 167 -17.16 20.02 47.51
C LYS A 167 -18.05 19.25 48.49
N ILE A 168 -17.99 17.92 48.49
CA ILE A 168 -18.75 17.08 49.42
C ILE A 168 -18.28 17.32 50.86
N GLU A 169 -16.97 17.44 51.10
CA GLU A 169 -16.42 17.70 52.43
C GLU A 169 -16.83 19.08 52.95
N ARG A 170 -16.79 20.10 52.09
CA ARG A 170 -17.27 21.45 52.42
C ARG A 170 -18.75 21.45 52.78
N ASP A 171 -19.59 20.81 51.97
CA ASP A 171 -21.04 20.70 52.24
C ASP A 171 -21.30 19.92 53.53
N LYS A 172 -20.57 18.81 53.75
CA LYS A 172 -20.66 18.02 54.99
C LYS A 172 -20.29 18.85 56.23
N ALA A 173 -19.26 19.69 56.15
CA ALA A 173 -18.86 20.56 57.24
C ALA A 173 -19.90 21.68 57.49
N GLU A 174 -20.46 22.29 56.45
CA GLU A 174 -21.54 23.28 56.59
C GLU A 174 -22.82 22.66 57.14
N ARG A 175 -23.19 21.45 56.68
CA ARG A 175 -24.34 20.71 57.20
C ARG A 175 -24.16 20.29 58.65
N ALA A 176 -22.97 19.84 59.04
CA ALA A 176 -22.66 19.52 60.43
C ALA A 176 -22.80 20.76 61.34
N LYS A 177 -22.34 21.94 60.88
CA LYS A 177 -22.54 23.20 61.62
C LYS A 177 -24.01 23.62 61.73
N LYS A 178 -24.80 23.43 60.67
CA LYS A 178 -26.22 23.81 60.65
C LYS A 178 -27.13 22.85 61.40
N TYR A 179 -26.90 21.54 61.30
CA TYR A 179 -27.81 20.51 61.80
C TYR A 179 -27.27 19.72 62.99
N GLY A 180 -25.96 19.71 63.23
CA GLY A 180 -25.36 19.04 64.39
C GLY A 180 -25.78 19.64 65.74
N GLY A 181 -26.35 20.84 65.75
CA GLY A 181 -26.84 21.52 66.95
C GLY A 181 -28.36 21.46 67.18
N SER A 182 -29.15 20.80 66.32
CA SER A 182 -30.62 20.81 66.48
C SER A 182 -31.23 19.44 66.16
N VAL A 183 -31.01 18.49 67.08
CA VAL A 183 -31.89 17.33 67.26
C VAL A 183 -32.93 17.66 68.33
N GLY A 184 -33.76 18.66 68.03
CA GLY A 184 -34.97 18.96 68.80
C GLY A 184 -36.13 18.17 68.21
N SER A 185 -36.51 17.09 68.88
CA SER A 185 -37.73 16.33 68.61
C SER A 185 -38.95 17.25 68.60
N GLN A 186 -39.64 17.36 67.47
CA GLN A 186 -41.00 17.87 67.44
C GLN A 186 -41.89 16.87 66.69
N PRO A 187 -42.84 16.21 67.39
CA PRO A 187 -43.72 15.21 66.80
C PRO A 187 -44.87 15.86 65.99
N PRO A 188 -45.45 15.12 65.03
CA PRO A 188 -46.39 15.68 64.06
C PRO A 188 -47.82 15.78 64.62
N PRO A 189 -48.54 16.89 64.41
CA PRO A 189 -49.99 16.91 64.53
C PRO A 189 -50.66 16.41 63.25
N VAL A 190 -51.76 15.71 63.50
CA VAL A 190 -52.56 14.87 62.61
C VAL A 190 -53.43 15.69 61.64
N ALA A 191 -53.71 15.04 60.51
CA ALA A 191 -54.62 15.40 59.43
C ALA A 191 -55.92 16.15 59.79
N PRO A 192 -56.43 16.91 58.82
CA PRO A 192 -57.81 16.82 58.40
C PRO A 192 -57.91 16.34 56.94
N GLU A 193 -58.79 15.36 56.76
CA GLU A 193 -59.21 14.71 55.52
C GLU A 193 -60.17 15.59 54.66
N PRO A 194 -60.53 15.15 53.43
CA PRO A 194 -60.71 16.04 52.28
C PRO A 194 -62.17 16.39 51.94
N GLY A 195 -62.33 17.48 51.19
CA GLY A 195 -63.53 17.81 50.42
C GLY A 195 -63.17 18.13 48.95
N PRO A 196 -64.09 17.94 47.99
CA PRO A 196 -63.75 17.46 46.65
C PRO A 196 -63.52 18.55 45.58
N VAL A 197 -62.79 18.10 44.57
CA VAL A 197 -62.58 18.68 43.24
C VAL A 197 -63.83 19.31 42.59
N PRO A 198 -63.64 20.39 41.82
CA PRO A 198 -63.79 20.18 40.38
C PRO A 198 -62.63 20.76 39.57
N SER A 199 -62.26 19.94 38.58
CA SER A 199 -61.31 20.15 37.51
C SER A 199 -61.35 21.54 36.86
N SER A 200 -60.18 22.17 36.78
CA SER A 200 -59.75 22.85 35.56
C SER A 200 -58.28 22.54 35.37
N PRO A 201 -57.88 21.84 34.29
CA PRO A 201 -56.48 21.66 33.95
C PRO A 201 -55.96 23.03 33.49
N SER A 202 -55.54 23.84 34.46
CA SER A 202 -54.73 25.02 34.20
C SER A 202 -53.51 24.54 33.44
N GLN A 203 -53.49 24.89 32.15
CA GLN A 203 -52.34 24.81 31.26
C GLN A 203 -51.12 25.40 31.96
N GLU A 204 -50.32 24.55 32.60
CA GLU A 204 -48.95 24.89 32.90
C GLU A 204 -48.16 24.88 31.59
N PRO A 205 -47.39 25.94 31.32
CA PRO A 205 -46.74 26.17 30.04
C PRO A 205 -45.78 25.00 29.73
N PRO A 206 -45.62 24.62 28.45
CA PRO A 206 -44.79 23.49 28.06
C PRO A 206 -43.36 23.76 28.51
N THR A 207 -42.97 23.18 29.65
CA THR A 207 -41.57 23.05 30.02
C THR A 207 -40.92 22.32 28.87
N LYS A 208 -39.97 22.98 28.20
CA LYS A 208 -39.24 22.42 27.05
C LYS A 208 -38.53 21.17 27.57
N ARG A 209 -39.18 20.02 27.44
CA ARG A 209 -38.56 18.72 27.71
C ARG A 209 -37.47 18.58 26.66
N GLU A 210 -36.23 18.82 27.07
CA GLU A 210 -35.07 18.62 26.23
C GLU A 210 -34.85 17.11 26.12
N TYR A 211 -35.19 16.55 24.97
CA TYR A 211 -34.85 15.17 24.66
C TYR A 211 -33.48 15.17 24.00
N ASP A 212 -32.54 14.35 24.47
CA ASP A 212 -31.22 14.18 23.85
C ASP A 212 -31.25 13.32 22.58
N GLN A 213 -32.38 12.65 22.32
CA GLN A 213 -32.57 11.73 21.19
C GLN A 213 -33.82 12.08 20.40
N CYS A 214 -33.74 11.81 19.09
CA CYS A 214 -34.78 12.08 18.11
C CYS A 214 -35.00 10.82 17.26
N ARG A 215 -36.20 10.25 17.31
CA ARG A 215 -36.56 9.10 16.48
C ARG A 215 -37.15 9.58 15.16
N ILE A 216 -36.47 9.33 14.05
CA ILE A 216 -36.93 9.74 12.72
C ILE A 216 -37.40 8.52 11.94
N GLN A 217 -38.63 8.57 11.42
CA GLN A 217 -39.11 7.64 10.40
C GLN A 217 -39.09 8.34 9.05
N VAL A 218 -38.29 7.83 8.12
CA VAL A 218 -38.20 8.32 6.75
C VAL A 218 -39.01 7.42 5.83
N ARG A 219 -39.90 8.00 5.03
CA ARG A 219 -40.67 7.32 3.98
C ARG A 219 -40.00 7.55 2.64
N LEU A 220 -39.56 6.46 2.02
CA LEU A 220 -38.91 6.45 0.72
C LEU A 220 -39.97 6.37 -0.41
N PRO A 221 -39.62 6.80 -1.63
CA PRO A 221 -40.55 6.80 -2.77
C PRO A 221 -40.90 5.40 -3.29
N ASP A 222 -40.11 4.38 -2.95
CA ASP A 222 -40.37 2.95 -3.20
C ASP A 222 -41.44 2.36 -2.26
N GLY A 223 -41.90 3.16 -1.27
CA GLY A 223 -42.86 2.73 -0.25
C GLY A 223 -42.20 2.13 1.00
N THR A 224 -40.88 1.93 1.02
CA THR A 224 -40.19 1.46 2.21
C THR A 224 -40.06 2.58 3.25
N SER A 225 -39.97 2.20 4.53
CA SER A 225 -39.80 3.17 5.61
C SER A 225 -38.58 2.82 6.45
N LEU A 226 -37.65 3.76 6.55
CA LEU A 226 -36.43 3.64 7.34
C LEU A 226 -36.63 4.33 8.68
N THR A 227 -36.44 3.63 9.79
CA THR A 227 -36.58 4.23 11.13
C THR A 227 -35.25 4.19 11.84
N GLN A 228 -34.76 5.35 12.26
CA GLN A 228 -33.48 5.47 12.96
C GLN A 228 -33.56 6.51 14.07
N THR A 229 -32.81 6.26 15.14
CA THR A 229 -32.66 7.20 16.25
C THR A 229 -31.38 8.00 16.08
N PHE A 230 -31.51 9.33 16.12
CA PHE A 230 -30.42 10.31 16.02
C PHE A 230 -30.29 11.09 17.33
N ARG A 231 -29.17 11.77 17.54
CA ARG A 231 -29.04 12.71 18.67
C ARG A 231 -29.78 14.02 18.36
N ALA A 232 -30.35 14.66 19.37
CA ALA A 232 -31.08 15.93 19.18
C ALA A 232 -30.19 17.07 18.63
N ARG A 233 -28.89 17.02 18.95
CA ARG A 233 -27.87 17.95 18.45
C ARG A 233 -27.28 17.54 17.09
N GLU A 234 -27.69 16.40 16.55
CA GLU A 234 -27.22 15.92 15.25
C GLU A 234 -27.88 16.73 14.14
N GLN A 235 -27.17 16.96 13.05
CA GLN A 235 -27.65 17.76 11.93
C GLN A 235 -28.63 16.97 11.05
N LEU A 236 -29.56 17.65 10.38
CA LEU A 236 -30.48 17.01 9.43
C LEU A 236 -29.73 16.29 8.29
N ALA A 237 -28.53 16.76 7.93
CA ALA A 237 -27.63 16.09 6.99
C ALA A 237 -27.34 14.62 7.36
N ALA A 238 -27.29 14.27 8.64
CA ALA A 238 -27.10 12.88 9.08
C ALA A 238 -28.27 11.98 8.66
N VAL A 239 -29.50 12.50 8.71
CA VAL A 239 -30.69 11.79 8.24
C VAL A 239 -30.63 11.60 6.73
N ARG A 240 -30.19 12.63 5.99
CA ARG A 240 -29.99 12.53 4.53
C ARG A 240 -28.97 11.45 4.19
N LEU A 241 -27.81 11.44 4.87
CA LEU A 241 -26.78 10.43 4.64
C LEU A 241 -27.27 9.01 4.98
N TYR A 242 -28.03 8.86 6.07
CA TYR A 242 -28.63 7.59 6.44
C TYR A 242 -29.59 7.06 5.35
N VAL A 243 -30.40 7.94 4.76
CA VAL A 243 -31.25 7.62 3.61
C VAL A 243 -30.42 7.20 2.40
N GLU A 244 -29.36 7.93 2.09
CA GLU A 244 -28.49 7.65 0.93
C GLU A 244 -27.77 6.31 1.05
N LEU A 245 -27.47 5.86 2.27
CA LEU A 245 -26.86 4.57 2.54
C LEU A 245 -27.84 3.40 2.45
N HIS A 246 -29.10 3.60 2.84
CA HIS A 246 -30.10 2.52 2.91
C HIS A 246 -31.07 2.48 1.72
N ARG A 247 -31.02 3.45 0.79
CA ARG A 247 -31.91 3.51 -0.38
C ARG A 247 -31.71 2.40 -1.42
N GLY A 248 -30.78 1.46 -1.19
CA GLY A 248 -30.51 0.32 -2.07
C GLY A 248 -29.84 0.73 -3.37
N GLU A 249 -28.66 0.20 -3.64
CA GLU A 249 -27.90 0.40 -4.89
C GLU A 249 -28.47 -0.45 -6.05
N GLU A 250 -29.79 -0.72 -6.08
CA GLU A 250 -30.37 -1.63 -7.08
C GLU A 250 -30.93 -0.95 -8.33
N LEU A 251 -30.93 0.38 -8.40
CA LEU A 251 -31.24 1.09 -9.63
C LEU A 251 -30.26 2.24 -9.78
N GLY A 252 -29.47 2.22 -10.85
CA GLY A 252 -28.39 3.16 -11.19
C GLY A 252 -28.80 4.62 -11.40
N GLY A 253 -29.71 5.16 -10.58
CA GLY A 253 -29.92 6.59 -10.36
C GLY A 253 -28.88 7.07 -9.34
N GLY A 254 -27.68 7.32 -9.85
CA GLY A 254 -26.56 7.81 -9.04
C GLY A 254 -26.93 9.09 -8.31
N GLN A 255 -26.63 9.16 -7.02
CA GLN A 255 -26.45 10.37 -6.20
C GLN A 255 -27.38 11.58 -6.47
N ASP A 256 -28.59 11.37 -6.99
CA ASP A 256 -29.49 12.46 -7.28
C ASP A 256 -29.85 13.15 -5.96
N PRO A 257 -29.82 14.50 -5.91
CA PRO A 257 -30.10 15.23 -4.69
C PRO A 257 -31.53 14.93 -4.25
N VAL A 258 -31.65 14.34 -3.05
CA VAL A 258 -32.93 14.05 -2.42
C VAL A 258 -33.42 15.25 -1.62
N GLN A 259 -34.71 15.54 -1.72
CA GLN A 259 -35.39 16.58 -0.97
C GLN A 259 -36.13 15.94 0.20
N LEU A 260 -35.82 16.36 1.43
CA LEU A 260 -36.56 15.94 2.63
C LEU A 260 -37.74 16.87 2.86
N LEU A 261 -38.91 16.29 3.14
CA LEU A 261 -40.14 17.00 3.48
C LEU A 261 -40.69 16.52 4.82
N SER A 262 -41.12 17.44 5.69
CA SER A 262 -41.93 17.09 6.86
C SER A 262 -43.39 16.84 6.49
N GLY A 263 -44.08 16.07 7.33
CA GLY A 263 -45.53 15.81 7.24
C GLY A 263 -46.38 17.06 7.48
N PHE A 264 -47.07 17.16 8.62
CA PHE A 264 -47.85 18.34 8.99
C PHE A 264 -47.17 19.05 10.17
N PRO A 265 -46.85 20.37 10.09
CA PRO A 265 -46.97 21.22 8.92
C PRO A 265 -45.96 20.82 7.83
N ARG A 266 -46.40 20.90 6.56
CA ARG A 266 -45.59 20.46 5.42
C ARG A 266 -44.52 21.51 5.13
N ARG A 267 -43.26 21.13 5.31
CA ARG A 267 -42.09 21.96 5.06
C ARG A 267 -41.09 21.17 4.23
N ALA A 268 -40.60 21.77 3.15
CA ALA A 268 -39.44 21.27 2.43
C ALA A 268 -38.17 21.85 3.05
N PHE A 269 -37.20 21.01 3.39
CA PHE A 269 -35.95 21.43 4.03
C PHE A 269 -34.90 21.84 2.99
N SER A 270 -34.47 23.09 3.02
CA SER A 270 -33.45 23.61 2.13
C SER A 270 -32.05 23.04 2.46
N GLU A 271 -31.06 23.35 1.63
CA GLU A 271 -29.66 23.01 1.91
C GLU A 271 -29.15 23.69 3.20
N ALA A 272 -29.57 24.93 3.47
CA ALA A 272 -29.29 25.63 4.73
C ALA A 272 -29.93 24.97 5.96
N ASP A 273 -31.01 24.21 5.79
CA ASP A 273 -31.62 23.45 6.89
C ASP A 273 -30.86 22.15 7.16
N MET A 274 -30.06 21.65 6.21
CA MET A 274 -29.28 20.42 6.39
C MET A 274 -28.18 20.58 7.45
N GLU A 275 -27.66 21.79 7.63
CA GLU A 275 -26.62 22.12 8.61
C GLU A 275 -27.18 22.38 10.01
N ARG A 276 -28.50 22.47 10.17
CA ARG A 276 -29.14 22.74 11.46
C ARG A 276 -29.39 21.45 12.25
N PRO A 277 -29.26 21.48 13.58
CA PRO A 277 -29.57 20.33 14.42
C PRO A 277 -31.07 20.01 14.43
N LEU A 278 -31.40 18.72 14.60
CA LEU A 278 -32.78 18.23 14.64
C LEU A 278 -33.64 18.94 15.70
N GLN A 279 -33.04 19.36 16.82
CA GLN A 279 -33.69 20.14 17.87
C GLN A 279 -34.18 21.51 17.40
N GLU A 280 -33.37 22.22 16.60
CA GLU A 280 -33.73 23.56 16.08
C GLU A 280 -34.79 23.50 14.99
N LEU A 281 -34.85 22.38 14.25
CA LEU A 281 -35.86 22.15 13.23
C LEU A 281 -37.21 21.69 13.80
N GLY A 282 -37.30 21.46 15.11
CA GLY A 282 -38.53 20.99 15.76
C GLY A 282 -38.89 19.53 15.45
N LEU A 283 -37.89 18.71 15.13
CA LEU A 283 -38.09 17.28 14.81
C LEU A 283 -38.02 16.37 16.07
N VAL A 284 -37.61 16.93 17.20
CA VAL A 284 -37.46 16.25 18.50
C VAL A 284 -38.81 16.25 19.25
N PRO A 285 -39.24 15.13 19.88
CA PRO A 285 -38.52 13.85 20.10
C PRO A 285 -38.69 12.82 18.98
N SER A 286 -39.65 13.02 18.08
CA SER A 286 -39.92 12.09 16.99
C SER A 286 -40.54 12.83 15.82
N ALA A 287 -40.14 12.50 14.60
CA ALA A 287 -40.70 13.08 13.39
C ALA A 287 -40.76 12.08 12.23
N VAL A 288 -41.65 12.36 11.29
CA VAL A 288 -41.79 11.60 10.05
C VAL A 288 -41.39 12.49 8.88
N LEU A 289 -40.40 12.04 8.11
CA LEU A 289 -39.91 12.73 6.92
C LEU A 289 -40.23 11.91 5.68
N ILE A 290 -40.46 12.58 4.56
CA ILE A 290 -40.76 11.99 3.26
C ILE A 290 -39.64 12.40 2.30
N VAL A 291 -39.11 11.43 1.56
CA VAL A 291 -38.08 11.66 0.54
C VAL A 291 -38.73 11.87 -0.80
N ALA A 292 -38.47 13.02 -1.42
CA ALA A 292 -38.85 13.31 -2.80
C ALA A 292 -37.60 13.54 -3.64
N LYS A 293 -37.70 13.33 -4.95
CA LYS A 293 -36.66 13.76 -5.90
C LYS A 293 -36.66 15.28 -5.97
N LYS A 294 -35.50 15.92 -5.83
CA LYS A 294 -35.38 17.37 -6.01
C LYS A 294 -35.59 17.66 -7.51
N CYS A 295 -36.71 18.29 -7.86
CA CYS A 295 -36.89 18.78 -9.22
C CYS A 295 -35.85 19.88 -9.46
N PRO A 296 -35.09 19.86 -10.57
CA PRO A 296 -34.30 21.03 -10.95
C PRO A 296 -35.27 22.19 -11.13
N SER A 297 -35.05 23.29 -10.39
CA SER A 297 -35.69 24.56 -10.70
C SER A 297 -35.04 25.18 -11.93
#